data_AF-A0A4Y3KW28-F1
#
_entry.id   AF-A0A4Y3KW28-F1
#
_cell.length_a   1.000
_cell.length_b   1.000
_cell.length_c   1.000
_cell.angle_alpha   90.00
_cell.angle_beta   90.00
_cell.angle_gamma   90.00
#
_symmetry.space_group_name_H-M   'P 1'
#
loop_
_entity.id
_entity.type
_entity.pdbx_description
1 polymer ?
#
loop_
_entity_poly.entity_id
_entity_poly.type
_entity_poly.pdbx_seq_one_letter_code
_entity_poly.pdbx_strand_id
1 'polypeptide(L)' 'MHEPEAQPTAVDYTTLPERIALEDTIATQESQHAPDPTMGRDTETEFMVRNAG' A
#
# COMPACT_ATOMS: atom_id res chain seq x y z
N MET A 1 15.56 -33.33 7.25
CA MET A 1 14.57 -33.71 6.22
C MET A 1 14.41 -32.48 5.34
N HIS A 2 15.03 -32.46 4.17
CA HIS A 2 14.77 -31.42 3.16
C HIS A 2 13.60 -31.95 2.33
N GLU A 3 12.44 -31.28 2.37
CA GLU A 3 11.38 -31.56 1.40
C GLU A 3 11.91 -31.19 0.00
N PRO A 4 11.74 -32.05 -1.01
CA PRO A 4 12.10 -31.67 -2.37
C PRO A 4 11.17 -30.53 -2.80
N GLU A 5 11.74 -29.36 -3.06
CA GLU A 5 11.04 -28.27 -3.75
C GLU A 5 10.46 -28.83 -5.05
N ALA A 6 9.13 -28.79 -5.17
CA ALA A 6 8.45 -29.17 -6.39
C ALA A 6 8.98 -28.29 -7.52
N GLN A 7 9.71 -28.90 -8.46
CA GLN A 7 10.24 -28.19 -9.62
C GLN A 7 9.07 -27.56 -10.39
N PRO A 8 9.09 -26.25 -10.68
CA PRO A 8 8.01 -25.62 -11.41
C PRO A 8 7.91 -26.27 -12.79
N THR A 9 6.75 -26.88 -13.06
CA THR A 9 6.44 -27.43 -14.37
C THR A 9 6.56 -26.32 -15.41
N ALA A 10 7.23 -26.62 -16.53
CA ALA A 10 7.41 -25.66 -17.61
C ALA A 10 6.03 -25.16 -18.08
N VAL A 11 5.76 -23.87 -17.89
CA VAL A 11 4.49 -23.25 -18.23
C VAL A 11 4.38 -23.18 -19.76
N ASP A 12 3.31 -23.75 -20.30
CA ASP A 12 2.99 -23.62 -21.72
C ASP A 12 2.41 -22.22 -21.99
N TYR A 13 3.18 -21.37 -22.66
CA TYR A 13 2.78 -19.99 -22.98
C TYR A 13 1.97 -19.87 -24.28
N THR A 14 1.65 -20.97 -24.96
CA THR A 14 0.78 -20.94 -26.16
C THR A 14 -0.69 -20.76 -25.81
N THR A 15 -1.04 -21.02 -24.55
CA THR A 15 -2.39 -20.82 -24.01
C THR A 15 -2.32 -19.91 -22.79
N LEU A 16 -3.23 -18.94 -22.73
CA LEU A 16 -3.36 -18.10 -21.55
C LEU A 16 -4.06 -18.90 -20.45
N PRO A 17 -3.71 -18.66 -19.17
CA PRO A 17 -4.49 -19.15 -18.04
C PRO A 17 -5.95 -18.72 -18.11
N GLU A 18 -6.81 -19.43 -17.38
CA GLU A 18 -8.19 -19.03 -17.20
C GLU A 18 -8.28 -17.61 -16.61
N ARG A 19 -9.28 -16.84 -17.07
CA ARG A 19 -9.53 -15.50 -16.53
C ARG A 19 -10.13 -15.62 -15.13
N ILE A 20 -9.62 -14.83 -14.20
CA ILE A 20 -10.18 -14.68 -12.86
C ILE A 20 -11.06 -13.43 -12.86
N ALA A 21 -12.30 -13.54 -12.37
CA ALA A 21 -13.20 -12.41 -12.22
C ALA A 21 -12.76 -11.53 -11.04
N LEU A 22 -13.00 -10.21 -11.09
CA LEU A 22 -12.51 -9.31 -10.03
C LEU A 22 -13.14 -9.61 -8.67
N GLU A 23 -14.40 -10.06 -8.68
CA GLU A 23 -15.14 -10.54 -7.50
C GLU A 23 -14.48 -11.72 -6.78
N ASP A 24 -13.65 -12.50 -7.49
CA ASP A 24 -12.92 -13.65 -6.93
C ASP A 24 -11.50 -13.26 -6.45
N THR A 25 -11.14 -11.98 -6.51
CA THR A 25 -9.82 -11.49 -6.09
C THR A 25 -9.83 -10.88 -4.69
N ILE A 26 -8.69 -10.97 -4.00
CA ILE A 26 -8.44 -10.23 -2.76
C ILE A 26 -7.69 -8.95 -3.13
N ALA A 27 -8.32 -7.80 -2.88
CA ALA A 27 -7.70 -6.51 -3.12
C ALA A 27 -6.68 -6.18 -2.02
N THR A 28 -5.42 -6.00 -2.41
CA THR A 28 -4.40 -5.38 -1.56
C THR A 28 -4.18 -3.96 -2.05
N GLN A 29 -4.38 -2.97 -1.18
CA GLN A 29 -4.12 -1.56 -1.48
C GLN A 29 -3.01 -1.04 -0.56
N GLU A 30 -1.99 -0.43 -1.16
CA GLU A 30 -1.00 0.34 -0.40
C GLU A 30 -1.65 1.64 0.07
N SER A 31 -1.83 1.79 1.38
CA SER A 31 -2.34 3.02 1.98
C SER A 31 -1.18 3.94 2.37
N GLN A 32 -1.19 5.16 1.85
CA GLN A 32 -0.33 6.23 2.38
C GLN A 32 -0.97 6.86 3.61
N HIS A 33 -0.14 7.36 4.52
CA HIS A 33 -0.64 8.17 5.63
C HIS A 33 -1.38 9.41 5.08
N ALA A 34 -2.48 9.76 5.74
CA ALA A 34 -3.17 11.01 5.45
C ALA A 34 -2.20 12.19 5.63
N PRO A 35 -2.27 13.22 4.77
CA PRO A 35 -1.51 14.45 4.96
C PRO A 35 -1.78 15.06 6.34
N ASP A 36 -0.76 15.66 6.96
CA ASP A 36 -0.94 16.40 8.21
C ASP A 36 -1.95 17.55 7.98
N PRO A 37 -3.11 17.54 8.67
CA PRO A 37 -4.14 18.55 8.48
C PRO A 37 -3.67 19.95 8.90
N THR A 38 -2.70 20.04 9.80
CA THR A 38 -2.15 21.30 10.28
C THR A 38 -1.05 21.83 9.35
N MET A 39 -0.55 21.02 8.42
CA MET A 39 0.62 21.33 7.60
C MET A 39 1.80 21.84 8.44
N GLY A 40 1.97 21.32 9.66
CA GLY A 40 2.97 21.79 10.62
C GLY A 40 2.73 23.18 11.22
N ARG A 41 1.54 23.76 11.07
CA ARG A 41 1.18 25.06 11.65
C ARG A 41 0.46 24.90 12.98
N ASP A 42 1.09 25.38 14.04
CA ASP A 42 0.48 25.52 15.35
C ASP A 42 0.01 26.96 15.53
N THR A 43 -1.30 27.18 15.33
CA THR A 43 -1.91 28.50 15.46
C THR A 43 -1.81 29.08 16.88
N GLU A 44 -1.73 28.22 17.90
CA GLU A 44 -1.62 28.65 19.29
C GLU A 44 -0.23 29.21 19.56
N THR A 45 0.81 28.47 19.16
CA THR A 45 2.20 28.93 19.25
C THR A 45 2.43 30.19 18.39
N GLU A 46 1.88 30.24 17.17
CA GLU A 46 1.95 31.41 16.29
C GLU A 46 1.32 32.65 16.95
N PHE A 47 0.16 32.48 17.59
CA PHE A 47 -0.53 33.57 18.28
C PHE A 47 0.29 34.07 19.48
N MET A 48 0.82 33.18 20.31
CA MET A 48 1.64 33.57 21.46
C MET A 48 2.87 34.37 21.00
N VAL A 49 3.62 33.88 20.01
CA VAL A 49 4.83 34.58 19.49
C VAL A 49 4.49 35.95 18.93
N ARG A 50 3.40 36.07 18.16
CA ARG A 50 2.99 37.35 17.56
C ARG A 50 2.61 38.41 18.59
N ASN A 51 2.09 38.01 19.74
CA ASN A 51 1.59 38.91 20.78
C ASN A 51 2.54 39.00 22.00
N ALA A 52 3.72 38.37 21.93
CA ALA A 52 4.68 38.30 23.04
C ALA A 52 5.53 39.57 23.26
N GLY A 53 5.43 40.60 22.41
CA GLY A 53 6.09 41.90 22.66
C GLY A 53 6.50 42.64 21.40
#